data_AF-A0A183FYW6-F1
#
_entry.id   AF-A0A183FYW6-F1
#
_cell.length_a   1.000
_cell.length_b   1.000
_cell.length_c   1.000
_cell.angle_alpha   90.00
_cell.angle_beta   90.00
_cell.angle_gamma   90.00
#
_symmetry.space_group_name_H-M   'P 1'
#
loop_
_entity.id
_entity.type
_entity.pdbx_description
1 polymer ?
#
loop_
_entity_poly.entity_id
_entity_poly.type
_entity_poly.pdbx_seq_one_letter_code
_entity_poly.pdbx_strand_id
1 'polypeptide(L)'
;MKVEGPVRKILLILPAGFRGFGRVIKPLDNVSVIIYNSLSDVVHAAKAAGAVRACIFVTPTTEEPVEASNWQCFAMAMTDLVRNGTPCPMWFTPNLVRS
;
A
#
# COMPACT_ATOMS: atom_id res chain seq x y z
N MET A 1 -2.15 34.50 -8.32
CA MET A 1 -2.69 33.59 -7.29
C MET A 1 -2.30 32.18 -7.70
N LYS A 2 -1.34 31.53 -7.01
CA LYS A 2 -0.88 30.18 -7.38
C LYS A 2 -1.86 29.20 -6.73
N VAL A 3 -2.72 28.57 -7.51
CA VAL A 3 -3.61 27.52 -7.01
C VAL A 3 -2.71 26.32 -6.73
N GLU A 4 -2.42 26.05 -5.47
CA GLU A 4 -1.77 24.80 -5.10
C GLU A 4 -2.73 23.66 -5.45
N GLY A 5 -2.31 22.79 -6.36
CA GLY A 5 -3.05 21.58 -6.68
C GLY A 5 -3.20 20.69 -5.44
N PRO A 6 -4.11 19.70 -5.47
CA PRO A 6 -4.37 18.85 -4.32
C PRO A 6 -3.08 18.21 -3.80
N VAL A 7 -2.82 18.35 -2.49
CA VAL A 7 -1.65 17.77 -1.82
C VAL A 7 -1.74 16.25 -1.92
N ARG A 8 -0.91 15.67 -2.79
CA ARG A 8 -0.88 14.22 -3.01
C ARG A 8 -0.13 13.53 -1.87
N LYS A 9 -0.76 12.54 -1.24
CA LYS A 9 -0.20 11.83 -0.08
C LYS A 9 0.63 10.63 -0.49
N ILE A 10 1.61 10.25 0.33
CA ILE A 10 2.33 8.98 0.24
C ILE A 10 1.54 7.97 1.08
N LEU A 11 1.17 6.85 0.47
CA LEU A 11 0.48 5.75 1.14
C LEU A 11 1.49 4.68 1.53
N LEU A 12 1.59 4.36 2.83
CA LEU A 12 2.43 3.29 3.36
C LEU A 12 1.52 2.19 3.89
N ILE A 13 1.55 1.02 3.25
CA ILE A 13 0.71 -0.12 3.59
C ILE A 13 1.60 -1.21 4.18
N LEU A 14 1.44 -1.44 5.49
CA LEU A 14 2.33 -2.28 6.28
C LEU A 14 1.53 -3.42 6.93
N PRO A 15 2.07 -4.64 6.97
CA PRO A 15 1.39 -5.74 7.66
C PRO A 15 1.36 -5.46 9.17
N ALA A 16 0.36 -5.98 9.88
CA ALA A 16 0.23 -5.82 11.35
C ALA A 16 1.45 -6.31 12.15
N GLY A 17 2.25 -7.23 11.59
CA GLY A 17 3.51 -7.67 12.16
C GLY A 17 4.68 -6.68 12.02
N PHE A 18 4.53 -5.61 11.24
CA PHE A 18 5.60 -4.66 10.97
C PHE A 18 5.84 -3.74 12.18
N ARG A 19 6.92 -4.00 12.93
CA ARG A 19 7.28 -3.23 14.14
C ARG A 19 8.26 -2.10 13.82
N GLY A 20 8.26 -1.05 14.64
CA GLY A 20 9.28 0.00 14.62
C GLY A 20 9.05 1.14 13.62
N PHE A 21 8.04 1.07 12.75
CA PHE A 21 7.74 2.15 11.79
C PHE A 21 7.42 3.48 12.49
N GLY A 22 6.73 3.46 13.63
CA GLY A 22 6.38 4.68 14.39
C GLY A 22 7.59 5.47 14.94
N ARG A 23 8.80 4.87 14.97
CA ARG A 23 10.03 5.58 15.34
C ARG A 23 10.68 6.31 14.16
N VAL A 24 10.42 5.85 12.94
CA VAL A 24 11.03 6.33 11.70
C VAL A 24 10.09 7.29 10.97
N ILE A 25 8.80 6.98 11.00
CA ILE A 25 7.74 7.83 10.48
C ILE A 25 7.47 8.91 11.53
N LYS A 26 8.30 9.95 11.54
CA LYS A 26 7.88 11.23 12.10
C LYS A 26 6.59 11.66 11.38
N PRO A 27 5.63 12.31 12.05
CA PRO A 27 4.38 12.74 11.43
C PRO A 27 4.72 13.72 10.31
N LEU A 28 4.79 13.20 9.10
CA LEU A 28 4.92 13.95 7.87
C LEU A 28 3.49 14.18 7.39
N ASP A 29 3.09 15.44 7.23
CA ASP A 29 1.71 15.84 6.90
C ASP A 29 1.19 15.22 5.59
N ASN A 30 2.10 14.71 4.76
CA ASN A 30 1.82 14.09 3.48
C ASN A 30 1.98 12.56 3.48
N VAL A 31 2.07 11.91 4.64
CA VAL A 31 2.19 10.44 4.74
C VAL A 31 0.96 9.86 5.44
N SER A 32 0.35 8.85 4.83
CA SER A 32 -0.72 8.05 5.44
C SER A 32 -0.26 6.62 5.59
N VAL A 33 -0.26 6.12 6.83
CA VAL A 33 0.14 4.75 7.17
C VAL A 33 -1.11 3.92 7.42
N ILE A 34 -1.16 2.76 6.78
CA ILE A 34 -2.25 1.80 6.90
C ILE A 34 -1.64 0.48 7.34
N ILE A 35 -2.13 -0.02 8.47
CA ILE A 35 -1.75 -1.32 9.01
C ILE A 35 -2.82 -2.32 8.58
N TYR A 36 -2.43 -3.36 7.85
CA TYR A 36 -3.38 -4.38 7.36
C TYR A 36 -3.17 -5.73 8.05
N ASN A 37 -4.27 -6.45 8.26
CA ASN A 37 -4.28 -7.85 8.69
C ASN A 37 -4.62 -8.78 7.52
N SER A 38 -5.25 -8.25 6.48
CA SER A 38 -5.68 -8.99 5.30
C SER A 38 -5.53 -8.15 4.02
N LEU A 39 -5.51 -8.80 2.85
CA LEU A 39 -5.48 -8.08 1.57
C LEU A 39 -6.74 -7.25 1.31
N SER A 40 -7.89 -7.58 1.92
CA SER A 40 -9.09 -6.76 1.77
C SER A 40 -8.94 -5.38 2.40
N ASP A 41 -8.19 -5.27 3.50
CA ASP A 41 -7.88 -3.98 4.13
C ASP A 41 -7.07 -3.10 3.16
N VAL A 42 -6.15 -3.72 2.43
CA VAL A 42 -5.32 -3.08 1.41
C VAL A 42 -6.15 -2.57 0.23
N VAL A 43 -7.11 -3.38 -0.23
CA VAL A 43 -8.04 -2.99 -1.30
C VAL A 43 -8.91 -1.82 -0.85
N HIS A 44 -9.46 -1.87 0.36
CA HIS A 44 -10.28 -0.80 0.91
C HIS A 44 -9.48 0.51 1.05
N ALA A 45 -8.26 0.40 1.58
CA ALA A 45 -7.29 1.47 1.69
C ALA A 45 -6.96 2.13 0.35
N ALA A 46 -6.62 1.35 -0.67
CA ALA A 46 -6.29 1.84 -2.00
C ALA A 46 -7.47 2.62 -2.62
N LYS A 47 -8.70 2.11 -2.45
CA LYS A 47 -9.92 2.78 -2.94
C LYS A 47 -10.22 4.08 -2.19
N ALA A 48 -9.94 4.14 -0.90
CA ALA A 48 -10.20 5.31 -0.06
C ALA A 48 -9.11 6.40 -0.13
N ALA A 49 -7.91 6.07 -0.63
CA ALA A 49 -6.73 6.94 -0.52
C ALA A 49 -6.78 8.24 -1.34
N GLY A 50 -7.73 8.39 -2.26
CA GLY A 50 -7.88 9.60 -3.08
C GLY A 50 -6.65 9.84 -3.98
N ALA A 51 -6.17 11.09 -4.06
CA ALA A 51 -5.00 11.44 -4.86
C ALA A 51 -3.69 11.04 -4.15
N VAL A 52 -3.09 9.94 -4.60
CA VAL A 52 -1.84 9.40 -4.05
C VAL A 52 -0.65 9.81 -4.92
N ARG A 53 0.46 10.21 -4.28
CA ARG A 53 1.74 10.54 -4.93
C ARG A 53 2.60 9.29 -5.14
N ALA A 54 2.60 8.42 -4.15
CA ALA A 54 3.34 7.16 -4.16
C ALA A 54 2.67 6.19 -3.19
N CYS A 55 2.68 4.90 -3.51
CA CYS A 55 2.22 3.84 -2.60
C CYS A 55 3.34 2.84 -2.36
N ILE A 56 3.72 2.65 -1.10
CA ILE A 56 4.69 1.65 -0.68
C ILE A 56 3.90 0.52 -0.01
N PHE A 57 3.93 -0.66 -0.63
CA PHE A 57 3.33 -1.86 -0.07
C PHE A 57 4.42 -2.82 0.42
N VAL A 58 4.29 -3.26 1.67
CA VAL A 58 5.14 -4.29 2.26
C VAL A 58 4.33 -5.57 2.35
N THR A 59 4.81 -6.64 1.72
CA THR A 59 4.16 -7.96 1.75
C THR A 59 4.18 -8.55 3.16
N PRO A 60 3.15 -9.33 3.55
CA PRO A 60 3.20 -10.02 4.82
C PRO A 60 4.25 -11.14 4.72
N THR A 61 4.98 -11.38 5.81
CA THR A 61 6.00 -12.45 5.89
C THR A 61 5.39 -13.81 6.26
N THR A 62 4.07 -13.91 6.34
CA THR A 62 3.37 -15.14 6.68
C THR A 62 3.40 -16.11 5.50
N GLU A 63 3.67 -17.38 5.76
CA GLU A 63 3.64 -18.47 4.75
C GLU A 63 2.22 -18.93 4.40
N GLU A 64 1.20 -18.28 4.95
CA GLU A 64 -0.19 -18.66 4.72
C GLU A 64 -0.58 -18.44 3.24
N PRO A 65 -1.11 -19.48 2.58
CA PRO A 65 -1.57 -19.36 1.21
C PRO A 65 -2.75 -18.38 1.16
N VAL A 66 -2.57 -17.30 0.41
CA VAL A 66 -3.64 -16.34 0.15
C VAL A 66 -4.41 -16.79 -1.08
N GLU A 67 -5.73 -16.87 -0.96
CA GLU A 67 -6.65 -17.20 -2.05
C GLU A 67 -6.39 -16.38 -3.32
N ALA A 68 -6.42 -17.04 -4.48
CA ALA A 68 -6.11 -16.42 -5.77
C ALA A 68 -7.06 -15.25 -6.10
N SER A 69 -8.33 -15.34 -5.69
CA SER A 69 -9.32 -14.26 -5.84
C SER A 69 -8.92 -12.99 -5.08
N ASN A 70 -8.36 -13.13 -3.88
CA ASN A 70 -7.90 -12.00 -3.06
C ASN A 70 -6.67 -11.34 -3.69
N TRP A 71 -5.76 -12.13 -4.26
CA TRP A 71 -4.63 -11.61 -5.04
C TRP A 71 -5.08 -10.83 -6.27
N GLN A 72 -6.07 -11.33 -7.01
CA GLN A 72 -6.62 -10.64 -8.18
C GLN A 72 -7.29 -9.31 -7.78
N CYS A 73 -8.08 -9.28 -6.71
CA CYS A 73 -8.69 -8.05 -6.20
C CYS A 73 -7.63 -7.02 -5.78
N PHE A 74 -6.56 -7.46 -5.11
CA PHE A 74 -5.43 -6.60 -4.78
C PHE A 74 -4.73 -6.06 -6.04
N ALA A 75 -4.40 -6.93 -7.00
CA ALA A 75 -3.74 -6.53 -8.23
C ALA A 75 -4.54 -5.49 -9.03
N MET A 76 -5.87 -5.64 -9.10
CA MET A 76 -6.76 -4.66 -9.72
C MET A 76 -6.71 -3.31 -8.99
N ALA A 77 -6.83 -3.31 -7.65
CA ALA A 77 -6.77 -2.08 -6.87
C ALA A 77 -5.43 -1.33 -7.02
N MET A 78 -4.31 -2.07 -7.07
CA MET A 78 -3.00 -1.47 -7.32
C MET A 78 -2.87 -0.94 -8.75
N THR A 79 -3.45 -1.65 -9.73
CA THR A 79 -3.48 -1.20 -11.12
C THR A 79 -4.25 0.11 -11.27
N ASP A 80 -5.35 0.27 -10.55
CA ASP A 80 -6.13 1.52 -10.55
C ASP A 80 -5.34 2.69 -9.96
N LEU A 81 -4.56 2.47 -8.89
CA LEU A 81 -3.64 3.49 -8.36
C LEU A 81 -2.60 3.92 -9.41
N VAL A 82 -2.01 2.96 -10.12
CA VAL A 82 -1.01 3.22 -11.17
C VAL A 82 -1.62 3.96 -12.35
N ARG A 83 -2.82 3.55 -12.79
CA ARG A 83 -3.58 4.25 -13.86
C ARG A 83 -3.87 5.70 -13.52
N ASN A 84 -4.08 6.00 -12.24
CA ASN A 84 -4.28 7.35 -11.73
C ASN A 84 -2.97 8.15 -11.57
N GLY A 85 -1.84 7.63 -12.07
CA GLY A 85 -0.54 8.31 -12.05
C GLY A 85 0.22 8.16 -10.73
N THR A 86 -0.11 7.15 -9.92
CA THR A 86 0.59 6.85 -8.65
C THR A 86 1.67 5.79 -8.88
N PRO A 87 2.97 6.12 -8.78
CA PRO A 87 4.01 5.09 -8.70
C PRO A 87 3.83 4.23 -7.44
N CYS A 88 3.66 2.92 -7.63
CA CYS A 88 3.50 1.93 -6.56
C CYS A 88 4.68 0.94 -6.53
N PRO A 89 5.86 1.28 -5.96
CA PRO A 89 6.91 0.29 -5.75
C PRO A 89 6.42 -0.81 -4.80
N MET A 90 6.30 -2.02 -5.32
CA MET A 90 5.96 -3.22 -4.55
C MET A 90 7.26 -3.87 -4.06
N TRP A 91 7.49 -3.87 -2.74
CA TRP A 91 8.65 -4.53 -2.15
C TRP A 91 8.30 -5.98 -1.85
N PHE A 92 8.61 -6.88 -2.79
CA PHE A 92 8.52 -8.32 -2.59
C PHE A 92 9.72 -8.81 -1.78
N THR A 93 9.47 -9.41 -0.62
CA THR A 93 10.45 -10.29 0.02
C THR A 93 10.51 -11.61 -0.75
N PRO A 94 11.69 -12.11 -1.17
CA PRO A 94 11.84 -13.15 -2.21
C PRO A 94 11.44 -14.59 -1.83
N ASN A 95 10.58 -14.83 -0.83
CA ASN A 95 10.32 -16.19 -0.33
C ASN A 95 9.04 -16.88 -0.81
N LEU A 96 8.29 -16.35 -1.78
CA LEU A 96 7.01 -16.96 -2.16
C LEU A 96 6.78 -17.05 -3.68
N VAL A 97 7.67 -17.75 -4.40
CA VAL A 97 7.30 -18.51 -5.60
C VAL A 97 8.17 -19.77 -5.64
N ARG A 98 7.65 -20.89 -5.14
CA ARG A 98 8.10 -22.21 -5.59
C ARG A 98 6.97 -22.82 -6.40
N SER A 99 7.21 -22.89 -7.70
CA SER A 99 6.52 -23.74 -8.68
C SER A 99 6.66 -25.21 -8.32
#